data_AF-A0AAE4ZJ15-F1
#
_entry.id   AF-A0AAE4ZJ15-F1
#
_cell.length_a   1.000
_cell.length_b   1.000
_cell.length_c   1.000
_cell.angle_alpha   90.00
_cell.angle_beta   90.00
_cell.angle_gamma   90.00
#
_symmetry.space_group_name_H-M   'P 1'
#
loop_
_entity.id
_entity.type
_entity.pdbx_description
1 polymer ?
#
loop_
_entity_poly.entity_id
_entity_poly.type
_entity_poly.pdbx_seq_one_letter_code
_entity_poly.pdbx_strand_id
1 'polypeptide(L)'
;MRNARLPDGFGVRLDPQVRAYSGGRVLIGGSPMRMLRLAPAAAEMIGDGYLEVVDSQTAVVARRLLDSGVGNPRPMSTPSPSDVTVVVPIRDNVDGIARLVPALRGLNVIVVDDGSATPLELPDLSGCTAHVTLLRHDVSRGPAAARNTGLHAAQTPFVAFLDSDVVPKTGWLELMLGHFSDPAVALVAPRIVALEPEGSMLARYEHTRSSLDLGRKEAAVRSGSPVAYVPSAAMLVRRDVLVEAGGFDETMHVAEDVDLCWRLQESGWRLRYEPVSQVAHDHRVTFRKWFSRKLFYGTGAAPLASRHDGMVPPLAMSKWTLFAVLAAATGTRIGLLGSLATLLVTATRLRRTFRDLDQPTRIAAILAARGFAGGAWQLASAMCRHYWPVTFLAVLCSPRIRRLAVAVAVAEGVVDWVKHREPGGLDPLRHTAFKRLDDVAYGAGLWQGAVRARDLRALAPRIGS
;
A
#
# COMPACT_ATOMS: atom_id res chain seq x y z
N MET A 1 -19.29 -5.40 -3.15
CA MET A 1 -18.32 -5.30 -4.28
C MET A 1 -19.12 -5.37 -5.56
N ARG A 2 -18.78 -4.56 -6.57
CA ARG A 2 -19.49 -4.56 -7.86
C ARG A 2 -19.26 -5.90 -8.58
N ASN A 3 -20.31 -6.49 -9.16
CA ASN A 3 -20.31 -7.85 -9.73
C ASN A 3 -20.36 -7.84 -11.27
N ALA A 4 -19.52 -7.01 -11.91
CA ALA A 4 -19.42 -7.01 -13.36
C ALA A 4 -18.71 -8.29 -13.85
N ARG A 5 -19.26 -8.90 -14.91
CA ARG A 5 -18.65 -10.06 -15.58
C ARG A 5 -17.30 -9.65 -16.16
N LEU A 6 -16.29 -10.48 -16.00
CA LEU A 6 -15.00 -10.31 -16.69
C LEU A 6 -15.19 -10.57 -18.20
N PRO A 7 -14.50 -9.83 -19.08
CA PRO A 7 -14.62 -10.05 -20.51
C PRO A 7 -14.01 -11.39 -20.93
N ASP A 8 -14.43 -11.89 -22.08
CA ASP A 8 -13.85 -13.12 -22.63
C ASP A 8 -12.39 -12.90 -23.03
N GLY A 9 -11.60 -13.94 -22.82
CA GLY A 9 -10.15 -13.99 -22.86
C GLY A 9 -9.43 -13.35 -21.66
N PHE A 10 -10.12 -12.74 -20.69
CA PHE A 10 -9.46 -12.24 -19.48
C PHE A 10 -8.79 -13.38 -18.70
N GLY A 11 -7.49 -13.28 -18.45
CA GLY A 11 -6.74 -14.29 -17.70
C GLY A 11 -6.68 -14.01 -16.20
N VAL A 12 -6.62 -15.06 -15.39
CA VAL A 12 -6.32 -15.00 -13.96
C VAL A 12 -5.29 -16.07 -13.62
N ARG A 13 -4.21 -15.68 -12.95
CA ARG A 13 -3.19 -16.62 -12.46
C ARG A 13 -3.23 -16.68 -10.95
N LEU A 14 -3.12 -17.87 -10.37
CA LEU A 14 -2.98 -18.03 -8.93
C LEU A 14 -1.74 -17.28 -8.43
N ASP A 15 -1.90 -16.59 -7.30
CA ASP A 15 -0.80 -15.88 -6.67
C ASP A 15 0.30 -16.89 -6.28
N PRO A 16 1.60 -16.61 -6.54
CA PRO A 16 2.69 -17.56 -6.26
C PRO A 16 2.80 -17.98 -4.79
N GLN A 17 2.20 -17.23 -3.86
CA GLN A 17 2.18 -17.54 -2.44
C GLN A 17 1.02 -18.46 -2.04
N VAL A 18 0.07 -18.71 -2.94
CA VAL A 18 -1.05 -19.63 -2.74
C VAL A 18 -0.59 -21.07 -2.87
N ARG A 19 -1.04 -21.91 -1.93
CA ARG A 19 -0.81 -23.35 -1.94
C ARG A 19 -2.12 -24.07 -2.18
N ALA A 20 -2.10 -24.99 -3.14
CA ALA A 20 -3.19 -25.88 -3.45
C ALA A 20 -3.08 -27.19 -2.64
N TYR A 21 -4.20 -27.67 -2.13
CA TYR A 21 -4.36 -28.91 -1.36
C TYR A 21 -5.52 -29.72 -1.91
N SER A 22 -5.57 -31.02 -1.59
CA SER A 22 -6.69 -31.91 -1.95
C SER A 22 -7.01 -31.87 -3.45
N GLY A 23 -5.98 -31.98 -4.29
CA GLY A 23 -6.11 -31.96 -5.75
C GLY A 23 -6.58 -30.61 -6.32
N GLY A 24 -6.16 -29.49 -5.74
CA GLY A 24 -6.56 -28.14 -6.20
C GLY A 24 -7.87 -27.62 -5.63
N ARG A 25 -8.61 -28.45 -4.89
CA ARG A 25 -9.93 -28.09 -4.35
C ARG A 25 -9.87 -27.13 -3.17
N VAL A 26 -8.73 -27.03 -2.49
CA VAL A 26 -8.53 -26.07 -1.41
C VAL A 26 -7.32 -25.22 -1.72
N LEU A 27 -7.51 -23.91 -1.78
CA LEU A 27 -6.46 -22.92 -1.93
C LEU A 27 -6.26 -22.19 -0.59
N ILE A 28 -5.03 -22.16 -0.08
CA ILE A 28 -4.68 -21.40 1.12
C ILE A 28 -3.56 -20.41 0.77
N GLY A 29 -3.82 -19.12 0.97
CA GLY A 29 -2.86 -18.06 0.72
C GLY A 29 -3.55 -16.78 0.30
N GLY A 30 -2.88 -16.00 -0.54
CA GLY A 30 -3.40 -14.74 -1.04
C GLY A 30 -3.30 -13.58 -0.05
N SER A 31 -3.85 -12.44 -0.46
CA SER A 31 -3.81 -11.18 0.28
C SER A 31 -5.20 -10.53 0.36
N PRO A 32 -5.86 -10.51 1.53
CA PRO A 32 -5.42 -11.11 2.80
C PRO A 32 -5.38 -12.64 2.72
N MET A 33 -4.64 -13.28 3.64
CA MET A 33 -4.58 -14.74 3.71
C MET A 33 -5.98 -15.33 3.91
N ARG A 34 -6.42 -16.18 2.98
CA ARG A 34 -7.71 -16.85 2.99
C ARG A 34 -7.57 -18.33 2.65
N MET A 35 -8.57 -19.09 3.08
CA MET A 35 -8.81 -20.45 2.62
C MET A 35 -10.05 -20.44 1.72
N LEU A 36 -9.86 -20.81 0.46
CA LEU A 36 -10.93 -20.94 -0.52
C LEU A 36 -11.16 -22.42 -0.82
N ARG A 37 -12.41 -22.88 -0.68
CA ARG A 37 -12.83 -24.22 -1.08
C ARG A 37 -13.54 -24.13 -2.43
N LEU A 38 -13.06 -24.91 -3.39
CA LEU A 38 -13.56 -24.97 -4.75
C LEU A 38 -14.39 -26.24 -4.97
N ALA A 39 -15.44 -26.10 -5.77
CA ALA A 39 -16.13 -27.26 -6.35
C ALA A 39 -15.17 -28.02 -7.28
N PRO A 40 -15.32 -29.35 -7.45
CA PRO A 40 -14.46 -30.14 -8.33
C PRO A 40 -14.29 -29.53 -9.73
N ALA A 41 -15.40 -29.16 -10.37
CA ALA A 41 -15.38 -28.53 -11.69
C ALA A 41 -14.59 -27.21 -11.71
N ALA A 42 -14.68 -26.39 -10.66
CA ALA A 42 -13.92 -25.13 -10.58
C ALA A 42 -12.42 -25.36 -10.37
N ALA A 43 -12.03 -26.43 -9.66
CA ALA A 43 -10.62 -26.79 -9.50
C ALA A 43 -10.04 -27.31 -10.83
N GLU A 44 -10.81 -28.11 -11.56
CA GLU A 44 -10.43 -28.63 -12.88
C GLU A 44 -10.26 -27.50 -13.90
N MET A 45 -11.17 -26.51 -13.91
CA MET A 45 -11.05 -25.31 -14.77
C MET A 45 -9.74 -24.53 -14.56
N ILE A 46 -9.19 -24.51 -13.34
CA ILE A 46 -7.96 -23.76 -13.03
C ILE A 46 -6.71 -24.55 -13.44
N GLY A 47 -6.78 -25.89 -13.46
CA GLY A 47 -5.70 -26.76 -13.90
C GLY A 47 -4.35 -26.45 -13.24
N ASP A 48 -3.43 -25.92 -14.03
CA ASP A 48 -2.04 -25.59 -13.67
C ASP A 48 -1.86 -24.26 -12.92
N GLY A 49 -2.98 -23.60 -12.58
CA GLY A 49 -2.99 -22.32 -11.87
C GLY A 49 -3.24 -21.11 -12.77
N TYR A 50 -3.58 -21.32 -14.04
CA TYR A 50 -4.07 -20.27 -14.94
C TYR A 50 -5.49 -20.58 -15.41
N LEU A 51 -6.36 -19.57 -15.34
CA LEU A 51 -7.74 -19.64 -15.82
C LEU A 51 -7.97 -18.50 -16.81
N GLU A 52 -8.41 -18.85 -18.02
CA GLU A 52 -8.90 -17.90 -19.01
C GLU A 52 -10.43 -17.87 -18.98
N VAL A 53 -11.00 -16.67 -19.04
CA VAL A 53 -12.46 -16.50 -19.12
C VAL A 53 -12.91 -16.77 -20.55
N VAL A 54 -13.66 -17.85 -20.78
CA VAL A 54 -14.22 -18.17 -22.11
C VAL A 54 -15.74 -18.17 -22.12
N ASP A 55 -16.36 -18.17 -20.94
CA ASP A 55 -17.79 -18.22 -20.74
C ASP A 55 -18.22 -17.63 -19.38
N SER A 56 -19.52 -17.72 -19.07
CA SER A 56 -20.06 -17.22 -17.81
C SER A 56 -19.56 -17.98 -16.57
N GLN A 57 -19.27 -19.27 -16.67
CA GLN A 57 -18.85 -20.09 -15.53
C GLN A 57 -17.39 -19.77 -15.15
N THR A 58 -16.50 -19.77 -16.14
CA THR A 58 -15.10 -19.38 -15.99
C THR A 58 -14.98 -17.93 -15.51
N ALA A 59 -15.83 -17.00 -15.98
CA ALA A 59 -15.91 -15.63 -15.47
C ALA A 59 -16.22 -15.57 -13.96
N VAL A 60 -17.15 -16.40 -13.47
CA VAL A 60 -17.51 -16.45 -12.04
C VAL A 60 -16.36 -17.01 -11.21
N VAL A 61 -15.69 -18.06 -11.68
CA VAL A 61 -14.51 -18.62 -10.99
C VAL A 61 -13.37 -17.61 -10.95
N ALA A 62 -13.03 -17.00 -12.08
CA ALA A 62 -12.02 -15.96 -12.19
C ALA A 62 -12.30 -14.78 -11.23
N ARG A 63 -13.54 -14.27 -11.22
CA ARG A 63 -13.96 -13.21 -10.30
C ARG A 63 -13.76 -13.60 -8.83
N ARG A 64 -14.14 -14.83 -8.45
CA ARG A 64 -13.93 -15.34 -7.09
C ARG A 64 -12.47 -15.42 -6.71
N LEU A 65 -11.58 -15.87 -7.60
CA LEU A 65 -10.14 -15.93 -7.34
C LEU A 65 -9.55 -14.54 -7.07
N LEU A 66 -9.93 -13.54 -7.87
CA LEU A 66 -9.51 -12.15 -7.68
C LEU A 66 -10.07 -11.56 -6.37
N ASP A 67 -11.35 -11.78 -6.08
CA ASP A 67 -12.03 -11.21 -4.90
C ASP A 67 -11.58 -11.83 -3.58
N SER A 68 -11.16 -13.10 -3.61
CA SER A 68 -10.54 -13.75 -2.46
C SER A 68 -9.05 -13.41 -2.32
N GLY A 69 -8.46 -12.69 -3.27
CA GLY A 69 -7.05 -12.30 -3.27
C GLY A 69 -6.08 -13.46 -3.48
N VAL A 70 -6.55 -14.60 -4.02
CA VAL A 70 -5.73 -15.79 -4.31
C VAL A 70 -5.29 -15.84 -5.78
N GLY A 71 -5.78 -14.92 -6.61
CA GLY A 71 -5.38 -14.79 -8.00
C GLY A 71 -5.10 -13.35 -8.37
N ASN A 72 -4.24 -13.19 -9.38
CA ASN A 72 -3.82 -11.93 -9.96
C ASN A 72 -4.28 -11.86 -11.43
N PRO A 73 -4.71 -10.67 -11.90
CA PRO A 73 -5.24 -10.51 -13.24
C PRO A 73 -4.15 -10.61 -14.31
N ARG A 74 -4.50 -11.17 -15.46
CA ARG A 74 -3.69 -11.22 -16.69
C ARG A 74 -4.55 -10.65 -17.82
N PRO A 75 -4.67 -9.33 -17.89
CA PRO A 75 -5.53 -8.68 -18.88
C PRO A 75 -4.97 -8.89 -20.29
N MET A 76 -5.86 -9.01 -21.28
CA MET A 76 -5.46 -9.19 -22.69
C MET A 76 -5.56 -7.91 -23.53
N SER A 77 -6.53 -7.05 -23.21
CA SER A 77 -6.75 -5.79 -23.91
C SER A 77 -6.43 -4.62 -22.99
N THR A 78 -5.82 -3.59 -23.56
CA THR A 78 -5.58 -2.32 -22.90
C THR A 78 -6.39 -1.25 -23.64
N PRO A 79 -7.11 -0.36 -22.93
CA PRO A 79 -7.53 0.89 -23.55
C PRO A 79 -6.32 1.63 -24.15
N SER A 80 -6.58 2.57 -25.05
CA SER A 80 -5.51 3.30 -25.73
C SER A 80 -4.86 4.31 -24.78
N PRO A 81 -3.54 4.57 -24.88
CA PRO A 81 -2.93 5.73 -24.25
C PRO A 81 -3.61 7.07 -24.61
N SER A 82 -4.27 7.14 -25.77
CA SER A 82 -5.06 8.32 -26.17
C SER A 82 -6.35 8.52 -25.34
N ASP A 83 -6.81 7.49 -24.64
CA ASP A 83 -7.94 7.54 -23.70
C ASP A 83 -7.55 8.10 -22.32
N VAL A 84 -6.34 8.66 -22.19
CA VAL A 84 -5.78 9.13 -20.93
C VAL A 84 -5.45 10.62 -21.00
N THR A 85 -5.86 11.36 -19.96
CA THR A 85 -5.34 12.69 -19.66
C THR A 85 -4.49 12.62 -18.40
N VAL A 86 -3.26 13.12 -18.48
CA VAL A 86 -2.37 13.24 -17.32
C VAL A 86 -2.64 14.57 -16.63
N VAL A 87 -2.87 14.55 -15.33
CA VAL A 87 -3.03 15.73 -14.48
C VAL A 87 -1.82 15.85 -13.57
N VAL A 88 -1.16 17.01 -13.62
CA VAL A 88 0.05 17.31 -12.85
C VAL A 88 -0.20 18.53 -11.96
N PRO A 89 -0.49 18.34 -10.65
CA PRO A 89 -0.49 19.46 -9.72
C PRO A 89 0.94 19.93 -9.48
N ILE A 90 1.14 21.25 -9.47
CA ILE A 90 2.45 21.86 -9.20
C ILE A 90 2.29 23.06 -8.28
N ARG A 91 3.27 23.23 -7.38
CA ARG A 91 3.56 24.50 -6.73
C ARG A 91 5.07 24.67 -6.56
N ASP A 92 5.63 25.74 -7.11
CA ASP A 92 7.05 26.15 -6.95
C ASP A 92 8.08 25.07 -7.35
N ASN A 93 7.80 24.24 -8.36
CA ASN A 93 8.68 23.13 -8.79
C ASN A 93 8.86 23.06 -10.32
N VAL A 94 9.35 24.15 -10.91
CA VAL A 94 9.57 24.29 -12.36
C VAL A 94 10.54 23.22 -12.89
N ASP A 95 11.62 22.94 -12.15
CA ASP A 95 12.61 21.91 -12.51
C ASP A 95 11.97 20.52 -12.62
N GLY A 96 10.96 20.23 -11.79
CA GLY A 96 10.21 19.00 -11.84
C GLY A 96 9.42 18.85 -13.15
N ILE A 97 8.71 19.89 -13.56
CA ILE A 97 8.00 19.94 -14.85
C ILE A 97 8.95 19.78 -16.04
N ALA A 98 10.10 20.46 -15.99
CA ALA A 98 11.11 20.36 -17.03
C ALA A 98 11.63 18.93 -17.22
N ARG A 99 11.62 18.10 -16.17
CA ARG A 99 11.95 16.66 -16.25
C ARG A 99 10.76 15.79 -16.64
N LEU A 100 9.57 16.07 -16.11
CA LEU A 100 8.38 15.25 -16.27
C LEU A 100 7.77 15.35 -17.68
N VAL A 101 7.54 16.57 -18.17
CA VAL A 101 6.84 16.79 -19.45
C VAL A 101 7.50 16.06 -20.63
N PRO A 102 8.83 16.06 -20.79
CA PRO A 102 9.50 15.30 -21.85
C PRO A 102 9.30 13.78 -21.78
N ALA A 103 8.90 13.22 -20.62
CA ALA A 103 8.60 11.80 -20.44
C ALA A 103 7.13 11.44 -20.79
N LEU A 104 6.28 12.44 -21.05
CA LEU A 104 4.84 12.29 -21.35
C LEU A 104 4.51 12.46 -22.85
N ARG A 105 5.47 12.16 -23.72
CA ARG A 105 5.36 12.32 -25.18
C ARG A 105 4.09 11.66 -25.74
N GLY A 106 3.34 12.41 -26.56
CA GLY A 106 2.12 11.93 -27.21
C GLY A 106 0.89 11.85 -26.31
N LEU A 107 0.98 12.28 -25.05
CA LEU A 107 -0.16 12.30 -24.12
C LEU A 107 -0.75 13.72 -23.99
N ASN A 108 -2.02 13.77 -23.62
CA ASN A 108 -2.69 14.99 -23.19
C ASN A 108 -2.33 15.27 -21.73
N VAL A 109 -1.78 16.44 -21.43
CA VAL A 109 -1.30 16.82 -20.09
C VAL A 109 -1.98 18.11 -19.65
N ILE A 110 -2.58 18.09 -18.47
CA ILE A 110 -3.11 19.26 -17.79
C ILE A 110 -2.21 19.53 -16.59
N VAL A 111 -1.46 20.62 -16.66
CA VAL A 111 -0.67 21.13 -15.53
C VAL A 111 -1.56 22.09 -14.75
N VAL A 112 -1.70 21.87 -13.46
CA VAL A 112 -2.47 22.76 -12.56
C VAL A 112 -1.51 23.42 -11.58
N ASP A 113 -1.19 24.69 -11.86
CA ASP A 113 -0.37 25.55 -11.01
C ASP A 113 -1.20 26.06 -9.82
N ASP A 114 -0.96 25.48 -8.64
CA ASP A 114 -1.65 25.79 -7.39
C ASP A 114 -1.06 27.02 -6.70
N GLY A 115 -0.98 28.13 -7.43
CA GLY A 115 -0.51 29.42 -6.91
C GLY A 115 0.99 29.46 -6.63
N SER A 116 1.82 29.00 -7.56
CA SER A 116 3.28 29.20 -7.50
C SER A 116 3.62 30.70 -7.40
N ALA A 117 4.64 31.02 -6.60
CA ALA A 117 5.06 32.39 -6.30
C ALA A 117 5.46 33.16 -7.55
N THR A 118 6.19 32.50 -8.45
CA THR A 118 6.38 32.95 -9.82
C THR A 118 5.43 32.17 -10.71
N PRO A 119 4.61 32.83 -11.56
CA PRO A 119 3.79 32.14 -12.55
C PRO A 119 4.59 31.16 -13.37
N LEU A 120 4.07 29.94 -13.53
CA LEU A 120 4.73 28.93 -14.32
C LEU A 120 4.75 29.35 -15.80
N GLU A 121 5.93 29.65 -16.31
CA GLU A 121 6.19 29.64 -17.74
C GLU A 121 6.56 28.21 -18.13
N LEU A 122 5.76 27.60 -19.01
CA LEU A 122 6.11 26.27 -19.52
C LEU A 122 7.45 26.39 -20.24
N PRO A 123 8.43 25.49 -19.95
CA PRO A 123 9.71 25.50 -20.65
C PRO A 123 9.45 25.40 -22.15
N ASP A 124 10.33 25.96 -22.99
CA ASP A 124 10.19 25.89 -24.45
C ASP A 124 9.94 24.44 -24.89
N LEU A 125 8.69 24.16 -25.27
CA LEU A 125 8.22 22.85 -25.67
C LEU A 125 8.46 22.62 -27.17
N SER A 126 9.23 23.47 -27.85
CA SER A 126 9.66 23.26 -29.23
C SER A 126 10.50 21.96 -29.33
N GLY A 127 9.81 20.85 -29.61
CA GLY A 127 10.36 19.48 -29.60
C GLY A 127 9.71 18.51 -28.60
N CYS A 128 8.88 18.99 -27.66
CA CYS A 128 8.01 18.14 -26.86
C CYS A 128 6.74 17.78 -27.65
N THR A 129 6.42 16.49 -27.71
CA THR A 129 5.23 15.98 -28.39
C THR A 129 4.03 15.79 -27.45
N ALA A 130 4.13 16.26 -26.21
CA ALA A 130 3.00 16.25 -25.27
C ALA A 130 2.09 17.46 -25.51
N HIS A 131 0.78 17.27 -25.43
CA HIS A 131 -0.21 18.34 -25.56
C HIS A 131 -0.50 18.93 -24.18
N VAL A 132 0.16 20.05 -23.85
CA VAL A 132 0.10 20.64 -22.50
C VAL A 132 -0.93 21.77 -22.44
N THR A 133 -1.85 21.67 -21.47
CA THR A 133 -2.76 22.74 -21.05
C THR A 133 -2.37 23.20 -19.66
N LEU A 134 -2.21 24.51 -19.45
CA LEU A 134 -1.90 25.09 -18.13
C LEU A 134 -3.15 25.72 -17.54
N LEU A 135 -3.52 25.30 -16.33
CA LEU A 135 -4.51 25.93 -15.48
C LEU A 135 -3.81 26.50 -14.26
N ARG A 136 -4.28 27.64 -13.75
CA ARG A 136 -3.69 28.28 -12.57
C ARG A 136 -4.75 28.65 -11.56
N HIS A 137 -4.45 28.40 -10.28
CA HIS A 137 -5.14 29.01 -9.16
C HIS A 137 -4.41 30.30 -8.75
N ASP A 138 -5.16 31.36 -8.49
CA ASP A 138 -4.59 32.63 -8.01
C ASP A 138 -3.94 32.48 -6.62
N VAL A 139 -4.50 31.60 -5.80
CA VAL A 139 -4.03 31.27 -4.45
C VAL A 139 -3.97 29.75 -4.30
N SER A 140 -2.96 29.25 -3.61
CA SER A 140 -2.84 27.81 -3.33
C SER A 140 -4.04 27.29 -2.54
N ARG A 141 -4.70 26.29 -3.11
CA ARG A 141 -5.85 25.57 -2.54
C ARG A 141 -5.48 24.17 -2.07
N GLY A 142 -4.23 23.76 -2.26
CA GLY A 142 -3.71 22.45 -1.88
C GLY A 142 -3.76 21.44 -3.02
N PRO A 143 -3.00 20.33 -2.89
CA PRO A 143 -2.81 19.36 -3.97
C PRO A 143 -4.11 18.61 -4.32
N ALA A 144 -5.00 18.36 -3.35
CA ALA A 144 -6.31 17.77 -3.60
C ALA A 144 -7.16 18.64 -4.54
N ALA A 145 -7.25 19.94 -4.26
CA ALA A 145 -7.99 20.89 -5.09
C ALA A 145 -7.37 21.02 -6.50
N ALA A 146 -6.05 21.06 -6.60
CA ALA A 146 -5.36 21.10 -7.89
C ALA A 146 -5.64 19.84 -8.75
N ARG A 147 -5.65 18.65 -8.12
CA ARG A 147 -6.01 17.39 -8.79
C ARG A 147 -7.48 17.40 -9.23
N ASN A 148 -8.40 17.90 -8.41
CA ASN A 148 -9.81 18.02 -8.78
C ASN A 148 -10.02 18.99 -9.95
N THR A 149 -9.35 20.15 -9.94
CA THR A 149 -9.38 21.09 -11.07
C THR A 149 -8.97 20.40 -12.38
N GLY A 150 -7.88 19.64 -12.35
CA GLY A 150 -7.44 18.86 -13.52
C GLY A 150 -8.40 17.73 -13.90
N LEU A 151 -8.97 17.01 -12.93
CA LEU A 151 -9.97 15.96 -13.14
C LEU A 151 -11.21 16.49 -13.87
N HIS A 152 -11.71 17.67 -13.47
CA HIS A 152 -12.88 18.27 -14.08
C HIS A 152 -12.59 18.83 -15.48
N ALA A 153 -11.36 19.28 -15.73
CA ALA A 153 -10.92 19.73 -17.05
C ALA A 153 -10.63 18.57 -18.01
N ALA A 154 -10.24 17.40 -17.50
CA ALA A 154 -10.04 16.21 -18.33
C ALA A 154 -11.35 15.74 -18.97
N GLN A 155 -11.27 15.30 -20.24
CA GLN A 155 -12.42 14.82 -21.01
C GLN A 155 -12.32 13.34 -21.39
N THR A 156 -11.17 12.72 -21.14
CA THR A 156 -10.88 11.34 -21.49
C THR A 156 -11.45 10.35 -20.47
N PRO A 157 -11.68 9.07 -20.84
CA PRO A 157 -12.22 8.06 -19.93
C PRO A 157 -11.34 7.77 -18.70
N PHE A 158 -10.03 7.98 -18.80
CA PHE A 158 -9.08 7.74 -17.71
C PHE A 158 -8.24 8.98 -17.40
N VAL A 159 -7.95 9.18 -16.12
CA VAL A 159 -7.08 10.26 -15.65
C VAL A 159 -5.89 9.67 -14.93
N ALA A 160 -4.68 10.06 -15.34
CA ALA A 160 -3.46 9.74 -14.61
C ALA A 160 -3.04 10.94 -13.77
N PHE A 161 -2.91 10.78 -12.46
CA PHE A 161 -2.29 11.80 -11.60
C PHE A 161 -0.80 11.49 -11.47
N LEU A 162 0.04 12.50 -11.71
CA LEU A 162 1.49 12.44 -11.48
C LEU A 162 1.92 13.70 -10.72
N ASP A 163 2.67 13.55 -9.65
CA ASP A 163 3.25 14.71 -8.96
C ASP A 163 4.36 15.35 -9.81
N SER A 164 4.63 16.64 -9.61
CA SER A 164 5.61 17.36 -10.44
C SER A 164 7.07 16.90 -10.21
N ASP A 165 7.34 16.11 -9.16
CA ASP A 165 8.66 15.57 -8.81
C ASP A 165 8.85 14.10 -9.18
N VAL A 166 7.98 13.55 -10.03
CA VAL A 166 8.14 12.20 -10.60
C VAL A 166 8.50 12.20 -12.09
N VAL A 167 9.08 11.10 -12.55
CA VAL A 167 9.38 10.82 -13.95
C VAL A 167 8.94 9.38 -14.26
N PRO A 168 7.91 9.16 -15.09
CA PRO A 168 7.50 7.81 -15.45
C PRO A 168 8.54 7.09 -16.31
N LYS A 169 8.67 5.77 -16.15
CA LYS A 169 9.52 4.93 -17.02
C LYS A 169 8.76 4.48 -18.26
N THR A 170 9.49 4.09 -19.31
CA THR A 170 8.89 3.55 -20.54
C THR A 170 7.94 2.39 -20.25
N GLY A 171 6.75 2.39 -20.85
CA GLY A 171 5.73 1.34 -20.69
C GLY A 171 4.88 1.44 -19.42
N TRP A 172 5.09 2.47 -18.59
CA TRP A 172 4.38 2.61 -17.31
C TRP A 172 2.85 2.65 -17.48
N LEU A 173 2.36 3.34 -18.51
CA LEU A 173 0.95 3.62 -18.69
C LEU A 173 0.20 2.38 -19.21
N GLU A 174 0.78 1.71 -20.20
CA GLU A 174 0.22 0.52 -20.84
C GLU A 174 0.04 -0.63 -19.84
N LEU A 175 1.05 -0.84 -18.98
CA LEU A 175 1.00 -1.84 -17.91
C LEU A 175 -0.17 -1.59 -16.93
N MET A 176 -0.47 -0.33 -16.62
CA MET A 176 -1.60 0.02 -15.76
C MET A 176 -2.94 -0.04 -16.50
N LEU A 177 -2.99 0.42 -17.76
CA LEU A 177 -4.20 0.45 -18.58
C LEU A 177 -4.83 -0.92 -18.75
N GLY A 178 -4.02 -1.98 -18.88
CA GLY A 178 -4.54 -3.34 -19.04
C GLY A 178 -5.50 -3.77 -17.91
N HIS A 179 -5.27 -3.32 -16.68
CA HIS A 179 -6.15 -3.66 -15.55
C HIS A 179 -7.58 -3.12 -15.71
N PHE A 180 -7.80 -2.08 -16.52
CA PHE A 180 -9.13 -1.51 -16.78
C PHE A 180 -9.97 -2.32 -17.77
N SER A 181 -9.43 -3.39 -18.36
CA SER A 181 -10.25 -4.42 -19.01
C SER A 181 -11.19 -5.11 -18.03
N ASP A 182 -10.90 -5.08 -16.72
CA ASP A 182 -11.87 -5.37 -15.68
C ASP A 182 -12.75 -4.13 -15.42
N PRO A 183 -14.04 -4.14 -15.81
CA PRO A 183 -14.93 -2.99 -15.63
C PRO A 183 -15.19 -2.63 -14.17
N ALA A 184 -14.78 -3.47 -13.21
CA ALA A 184 -14.93 -3.20 -11.79
C ALA A 184 -13.64 -2.63 -11.13
N VAL A 185 -12.59 -2.38 -11.91
CA VAL A 185 -11.38 -1.66 -11.44
C VAL A 185 -11.58 -0.15 -11.63
N ALA A 186 -11.36 0.59 -10.54
CA ALA A 186 -11.46 2.05 -10.53
C ALA A 186 -10.09 2.74 -10.54
N LEU A 187 -9.07 2.10 -9.99
CA LEU A 187 -7.76 2.71 -9.78
C LEU A 187 -6.65 1.66 -9.90
N VAL A 188 -5.56 2.05 -10.54
CA VAL A 188 -4.32 1.28 -10.65
C VAL A 188 -3.16 2.20 -10.31
N ALA A 189 -2.20 1.74 -9.49
CA ALA A 189 -0.99 2.50 -9.20
C ALA A 189 0.28 1.72 -9.56
N PRO A 190 1.33 2.42 -10.02
CA PRO A 190 2.62 1.82 -10.31
C PRO A 190 3.46 1.69 -9.02
N ARG A 191 4.60 1.01 -9.11
CA ARG A 191 5.65 1.12 -8.10
C ARG A 191 6.37 2.46 -8.22
N ILE A 192 6.43 3.20 -7.11
CA ILE A 192 7.29 4.38 -7.01
C ILE A 192 8.70 3.94 -6.64
N VAL A 193 9.69 4.29 -7.47
CA VAL A 193 11.12 3.99 -7.25
C VAL A 193 11.92 5.28 -7.10
N ALA A 194 13.15 5.21 -6.59
CA ALA A 194 14.02 6.39 -6.54
C ALA A 194 14.55 6.77 -7.94
N LEU A 195 14.50 8.06 -8.29
CA LEU A 195 15.12 8.60 -9.51
C LEU A 195 16.65 8.56 -9.43
N GLU A 196 17.21 8.99 -8.29
CA GLU A 196 18.66 9.02 -8.03
C GLU A 196 18.99 8.31 -6.71
N PRO A 197 19.12 6.98 -6.73
CA PRO A 197 19.23 6.18 -5.51
C PRO A 197 20.54 6.39 -4.74
N GLU A 198 21.58 6.93 -5.39
CA GLU A 198 22.95 6.99 -4.83
C GLU A 198 23.38 8.40 -4.37
N GLY A 199 22.54 9.42 -4.52
CA GLY A 199 22.93 10.82 -4.29
C GLY A 199 23.26 11.19 -2.83
N SER A 200 22.79 10.41 -1.85
CA SER A 200 23.12 10.60 -0.42
C SER A 200 22.79 9.35 0.41
N MET A 201 23.21 9.30 1.68
CA MET A 201 22.78 8.23 2.60
C MET A 201 21.25 8.17 2.77
N LEU A 202 20.60 9.34 2.80
CA LEU A 202 19.15 9.41 2.90
C LEU A 202 18.48 8.93 1.61
N ALA A 203 19.02 9.30 0.44
CA ALA A 203 18.53 8.81 -0.84
C ALA A 203 18.66 7.28 -0.93
N ARG A 204 19.77 6.71 -0.44
CA ARG A 204 19.96 5.25 -0.36
C ARG A 204 19.00 4.57 0.61
N TYR A 205 18.64 5.23 1.71
CA TYR A 205 17.60 4.74 2.62
C TYR A 205 16.21 4.80 1.98
N GLU A 206 15.84 5.92 1.34
CA GLU A 206 14.56 6.03 0.63
C GLU A 206 14.50 5.08 -0.58
N HIS A 207 15.63 4.81 -1.24
CA HIS A 207 15.69 3.81 -2.30
C HIS A 207 15.29 2.42 -1.82
N THR A 208 15.69 2.01 -0.60
CA THR A 208 15.32 0.71 -0.03
C THR A 208 14.02 0.73 0.74
N ARG A 209 13.64 1.89 1.32
CA ARG A 209 12.56 1.97 2.30
C ARG A 209 11.74 3.26 2.25
N SER A 210 11.45 3.76 1.05
CA SER A 210 10.50 4.86 0.88
C SER A 210 9.10 4.50 1.41
N SER A 211 8.34 5.51 1.83
CA SER A 211 6.92 5.37 2.11
C SER A 211 6.05 5.32 0.85
N LEU A 212 6.61 5.66 -0.32
CA LEU A 212 5.92 5.61 -1.61
C LEU A 212 6.11 4.27 -2.34
N ASP A 213 7.19 3.53 -2.03
CA ASP A 213 7.43 2.21 -2.62
C ASP A 213 6.68 1.12 -1.83
N LEU A 214 5.67 0.52 -2.46
CA LEU A 214 4.82 -0.51 -1.86
C LEU A 214 5.34 -1.93 -2.15
N GLY A 215 6.54 -2.04 -2.73
CA GLY A 215 7.26 -3.28 -2.95
C GLY A 215 7.10 -3.86 -4.35
N ARG A 216 7.69 -5.04 -4.56
CA ARG A 216 7.85 -5.67 -5.88
C ARG A 216 6.73 -6.64 -6.26
N LYS A 217 5.71 -6.78 -5.43
CA LYS A 217 4.65 -7.77 -5.58
C LYS A 217 3.37 -7.09 -6.01
N GLU A 218 2.76 -7.61 -7.07
CA GLU A 218 1.43 -7.21 -7.47
C GLU A 218 0.44 -7.52 -6.33
N ALA A 219 -0.55 -6.65 -6.17
CA ALA A 219 -1.53 -6.81 -5.10
C ALA A 219 -2.86 -6.16 -5.45
N ALA A 220 -3.94 -6.70 -4.90
CA ALA A 220 -5.14 -5.91 -4.67
C ALA A 220 -4.83 -4.86 -3.59
N VAL A 221 -5.19 -3.61 -3.88
CA VAL A 221 -5.13 -2.54 -2.88
C VAL A 221 -6.38 -2.67 -2.02
N ARG A 222 -6.19 -2.93 -0.73
CA ARG A 222 -7.28 -3.18 0.22
C ARG A 222 -6.84 -2.84 1.64
N SER A 223 -7.64 -2.09 2.38
CA SER A 223 -7.40 -1.85 3.81
C SER A 223 -7.17 -3.17 4.58
N GLY A 224 -6.19 -3.16 5.47
CA GLY A 224 -5.76 -4.33 6.24
C GLY A 224 -4.99 -5.40 5.45
N SER A 225 -4.71 -5.18 4.16
CA SER A 225 -3.78 -5.99 3.38
C SER A 225 -2.37 -5.36 3.35
N PRO A 226 -1.33 -6.04 2.82
CA PRO A 226 0.02 -5.49 2.66
C PRO A 226 0.07 -4.20 1.84
N VAL A 227 -0.88 -3.98 0.92
CA VAL A 227 -1.05 -2.73 0.18
C VAL A 227 -2.40 -2.12 0.55
N ALA A 228 -2.41 -1.30 1.61
CA ALA A 228 -3.65 -0.76 2.18
C ALA A 228 -4.26 0.39 1.38
N TYR A 229 -3.40 1.15 0.70
CA TYR A 229 -3.70 2.29 -0.15
C TYR A 229 -2.54 2.47 -1.14
N VAL A 230 -2.65 3.42 -2.07
CA VAL A 230 -1.59 3.80 -3.01
C VAL A 230 -1.42 5.31 -3.06
N PRO A 231 -0.19 5.82 -3.17
CA PRO A 231 0.07 7.25 -3.12
C PRO A 231 -0.41 7.96 -4.39
N SER A 232 -0.89 9.20 -4.26
CA SER A 232 -1.25 10.05 -5.41
C SER A 232 -0.06 10.58 -6.21
N ALA A 233 1.17 10.27 -5.79
CA ALA A 233 2.40 10.58 -6.53
C ALA A 233 2.38 10.01 -7.96
N ALA A 234 1.78 8.82 -8.13
CA ALA A 234 1.38 8.31 -9.42
C ALA A 234 0.19 7.35 -9.27
N MET A 235 -0.90 7.61 -9.99
CA MET A 235 -2.04 6.69 -10.08
C MET A 235 -2.82 6.92 -11.37
N LEU A 236 -3.44 5.88 -11.90
CA LEU A 236 -4.36 5.92 -13.03
C LEU A 236 -5.75 5.57 -12.53
N VAL A 237 -6.76 6.37 -12.87
CA VAL A 237 -8.13 6.20 -12.41
C VAL A 237 -9.13 6.23 -13.57
N ARG A 238 -10.28 5.59 -13.36
CA ARG A 238 -11.45 5.78 -14.20
C ARG A 238 -12.10 7.12 -13.85
N ARG A 239 -12.24 8.01 -14.85
CA ARG A 239 -12.64 9.40 -14.63
C ARG A 239 -14.04 9.52 -14.04
N ASP A 240 -15.02 8.85 -14.67
CA ASP A 240 -16.43 8.86 -14.25
C ASP A 240 -16.60 8.39 -12.81
N VAL A 241 -15.88 7.34 -12.42
CA VAL A 241 -15.87 6.80 -11.06
C VAL A 241 -15.32 7.80 -10.06
N LEU A 242 -14.21 8.47 -10.39
CA LEU A 242 -13.64 9.45 -9.47
C LEU A 242 -14.53 10.68 -9.33
N VAL A 243 -15.17 11.13 -10.42
CA VAL A 243 -16.16 12.22 -10.38
C VAL A 243 -17.39 11.82 -9.55
N GLU A 244 -17.94 10.62 -9.74
CA GLU A 244 -19.07 10.08 -8.95
C GLU A 244 -18.71 9.99 -7.46
N ALA A 245 -17.46 9.62 -7.14
CA ALA A 245 -16.96 9.58 -5.78
C ALA A 245 -16.71 10.96 -5.15
N GLY A 246 -16.87 12.06 -5.90
CA GLY A 246 -16.63 13.43 -5.43
C GLY A 246 -15.16 13.87 -5.46
N GLY A 247 -14.29 13.17 -6.18
CA GLY A 247 -12.86 13.52 -6.30
C GLY A 247 -12.05 13.28 -5.02
N PHE A 248 -10.95 14.01 -4.90
CA PHE A 248 -10.17 14.13 -3.67
C PHE A 248 -10.87 15.09 -2.70
N ASP A 249 -10.85 14.78 -1.41
CA ASP A 249 -11.41 15.69 -0.40
C ASP A 249 -10.48 16.90 -0.21
N GLU A 250 -10.89 18.08 -0.70
CA GLU A 250 -10.09 19.31 -0.66
C GLU A 250 -9.84 19.84 0.76
N THR A 251 -10.59 19.36 1.76
CA THR A 251 -10.35 19.73 3.16
C THR A 251 -9.15 18.99 3.76
N MET A 252 -8.76 17.86 3.15
CA MET A 252 -7.62 17.05 3.58
C MET A 252 -6.32 17.55 2.96
N HIS A 253 -5.37 17.89 3.83
CA HIS A 253 -4.03 18.32 3.42
C HIS A 253 -2.99 17.19 3.55
N VAL A 254 -3.41 16.04 4.09
CA VAL A 254 -2.61 14.84 4.29
C VAL A 254 -3.53 13.64 4.22
N ALA A 255 -3.04 12.56 3.62
CA ALA A 255 -3.75 11.29 3.51
C ALA A 255 -5.07 11.35 2.70
N GLU A 256 -5.20 12.34 1.82
CA GLU A 256 -6.32 12.45 0.88
C GLU A 256 -6.37 11.27 -0.10
N ASP A 257 -5.21 10.69 -0.40
CA ASP A 257 -5.03 9.50 -1.23
C ASP A 257 -5.51 8.22 -0.51
N VAL A 258 -5.26 8.11 0.79
CA VAL A 258 -5.74 7.02 1.65
C VAL A 258 -7.26 7.06 1.74
N ASP A 259 -7.84 8.22 2.05
CA ASP A 259 -9.29 8.45 2.10
C ASP A 259 -9.95 8.08 0.77
N LEU A 260 -9.40 8.56 -0.36
CA LEU A 260 -9.92 8.22 -1.69
C LEU A 260 -9.90 6.71 -1.93
N CYS A 261 -8.78 6.03 -1.65
CA CYS A 261 -8.67 4.58 -1.83
C CYS A 261 -9.76 3.84 -1.05
N TRP A 262 -10.03 4.26 0.18
CA TRP A 262 -11.01 3.59 1.05
C TRP A 262 -12.45 3.91 0.65
N ARG A 263 -12.79 5.15 0.30
CA ARG A 263 -14.12 5.47 -0.25
C ARG A 263 -14.43 4.68 -1.51
N LEU A 264 -13.45 4.51 -2.41
CA LEU A 264 -13.62 3.67 -3.60
C LEU A 264 -13.84 2.19 -3.23
N GLN A 265 -13.08 1.66 -2.26
CA GLN A 265 -13.25 0.28 -1.78
C GLN A 265 -14.62 0.06 -1.11
N GLU A 266 -15.05 0.99 -0.26
CA GLU A 266 -16.36 0.97 0.43
C GLU A 266 -17.51 1.04 -0.58
N SER A 267 -17.34 1.80 -1.66
CA SER A 267 -18.25 1.87 -2.82
C SER A 267 -18.20 0.61 -3.70
N GLY A 268 -17.41 -0.40 -3.31
CA GLY A 268 -17.35 -1.71 -3.94
C GLY A 268 -16.46 -1.80 -5.17
N TRP A 269 -15.67 -0.77 -5.46
CA TRP A 269 -14.67 -0.77 -6.54
C TRP A 269 -13.42 -1.57 -6.16
N ARG A 270 -12.69 -2.00 -7.19
CA ARG A 270 -11.40 -2.70 -7.05
C ARG A 270 -10.27 -1.75 -7.39
N LEU A 271 -9.19 -1.88 -6.63
CA LEU A 271 -7.99 -1.08 -6.78
C LEU A 271 -6.79 -2.02 -6.91
N ARG A 272 -5.83 -1.68 -7.75
CA ARG A 272 -4.69 -2.53 -8.10
C ARG A 272 -3.36 -1.82 -7.94
N TYR A 273 -2.35 -2.61 -7.58
CA TYR A 273 -0.96 -2.19 -7.55
C TYR A 273 -0.17 -3.04 -8.53
N GLU A 274 0.42 -2.39 -9.53
CA GLU A 274 1.16 -2.98 -10.65
C GLU A 274 2.65 -2.62 -10.55
N PRO A 275 3.48 -3.45 -9.90
CA PRO A 275 4.86 -3.08 -9.59
C PRO A 275 5.83 -3.19 -10.79
N VAL A 276 5.40 -3.81 -11.89
CA VAL A 276 6.18 -3.81 -13.13
C VAL A 276 6.11 -2.42 -13.78
N SER A 277 4.97 -1.73 -13.65
CA SER A 277 4.88 -0.30 -13.96
C SER A 277 5.68 0.49 -12.93
N GLN A 278 6.57 1.35 -13.41
CA GLN A 278 7.49 2.09 -12.55
C GLN A 278 7.46 3.58 -12.84
N VAL A 279 7.40 4.36 -11.78
CA VAL A 279 7.53 5.82 -11.81
C VAL A 279 8.62 6.23 -10.83
N ALA A 280 9.60 7.00 -11.30
CA ALA A 280 10.76 7.39 -10.53
C ALA A 280 10.51 8.73 -9.83
N HIS A 281 10.60 8.76 -8.51
CA HIS A 281 10.40 9.95 -7.68
C HIS A 281 11.74 10.58 -7.29
N ASP A 282 11.82 11.91 -7.38
CA ASP A 282 12.97 12.69 -6.96
C ASP A 282 13.01 12.83 -5.43
N HIS A 283 14.02 12.20 -4.81
CA HIS A 283 14.20 12.21 -3.36
C HIS A 283 15.25 13.24 -2.90
N ARG A 284 15.59 14.26 -3.71
CA ARG A 284 16.52 15.33 -3.35
C ARG A 284 15.94 16.24 -2.26
N VAL A 285 15.93 15.76 -1.03
CA VAL A 285 15.48 16.50 0.14
C VAL A 285 16.53 16.49 1.23
N THR A 286 16.60 17.59 1.97
CA THR A 286 17.43 17.66 3.18
C THR A 286 16.81 16.78 4.27
N PHE A 287 17.64 16.27 5.19
CA PHE A 287 17.17 15.47 6.32
C PHE A 287 16.04 16.15 7.11
N ARG A 288 16.14 17.48 7.34
CA ARG A 288 15.10 18.26 8.04
C ARG A 288 13.77 18.24 7.30
N LYS A 289 13.78 18.44 5.97
CA LYS A 289 12.56 18.40 5.14
C LYS A 289 11.96 16.99 5.14
N TRP A 290 12.80 15.97 4.98
CA TRP A 290 12.38 14.57 5.05
C TRP A 290 11.73 14.22 6.40
N PHE A 291 12.38 14.54 7.52
CA PHE A 291 11.86 14.25 8.86
C PHE A 291 10.53 14.98 9.11
N SER A 292 10.46 16.25 8.72
CA SER A 292 9.23 17.05 8.84
C SER A 292 8.09 16.45 7.99
N ARG A 293 8.40 15.91 6.81
CA ARG A 293 7.41 15.24 5.94
C ARG A 293 6.90 13.94 6.58
N LYS A 294 7.77 13.09 7.12
CA LYS A 294 7.35 11.84 7.80
C LYS A 294 6.48 12.13 9.02
N LEU A 295 6.82 13.17 9.78
CA LEU A 295 6.00 13.68 10.88
C LEU A 295 4.65 14.18 10.38
N PHE A 296 4.63 14.99 9.32
CA PHE A 296 3.39 15.47 8.71
C PHE A 296 2.48 14.30 8.28
N TYR A 297 3.03 13.28 7.62
CA TYR A 297 2.27 12.06 7.26
C TYR A 297 1.66 11.36 8.47
N GLY A 298 2.39 11.29 9.60
CA GLY A 298 1.86 10.73 10.84
C GLY A 298 0.59 11.43 11.33
N THR A 299 0.47 12.75 11.11
CA THR A 299 -0.72 13.51 11.54
C THR A 299 -2.01 13.10 10.83
N GLY A 300 -1.93 12.48 9.64
CA GLY A 300 -3.08 12.06 8.85
C GLY A 300 -3.88 10.90 9.43
N ALA A 301 -3.32 10.14 10.38
CA ALA A 301 -4.04 9.01 10.99
C ALA A 301 -5.28 9.44 11.81
N ALA A 302 -5.26 10.60 12.45
CA ALA A 302 -6.39 11.11 13.23
C ALA A 302 -7.63 11.45 12.38
N PRO A 303 -7.54 12.29 11.32
CA PRO A 303 -8.68 12.53 10.44
C PRO A 303 -9.16 11.24 9.76
N LEU A 304 -8.25 10.36 9.36
CA LEU A 304 -8.64 9.05 8.81
C LEU A 304 -9.42 8.19 9.82
N ALA A 305 -9.00 8.13 11.08
CA ALA A 305 -9.73 7.39 12.13
C ALA A 305 -11.15 7.92 12.34
N SER A 306 -11.34 9.23 12.16
CA SER A 306 -12.65 9.85 12.28
C SER A 306 -13.60 9.54 11.13
N ARG A 307 -13.06 9.33 9.93
CA ARG A 307 -13.81 9.09 8.68
C ARG A 307 -14.03 7.61 8.40
N HIS A 308 -13.03 6.78 8.71
CA HIS A 308 -13.00 5.35 8.42
C HIS A 308 -12.72 4.55 9.70
N ASP A 309 -13.78 4.35 10.48
CA ASP A 309 -13.67 3.71 11.79
C ASP A 309 -13.08 2.29 11.67
N GLY A 310 -12.09 2.00 12.52
CA GLY A 310 -11.41 0.69 12.56
C GLY A 310 -10.49 0.36 11.36
N MET A 311 -10.26 1.28 10.42
CA MET A 311 -9.41 1.06 9.23
C MET A 311 -7.96 1.53 9.37
N VAL A 312 -7.64 2.32 10.41
CA VAL A 312 -6.27 2.78 10.75
C VAL A 312 -5.70 2.19 12.07
N PRO A 313 -5.92 0.91 12.41
CA PRO A 313 -5.40 0.42 13.68
C PRO A 313 -3.86 0.32 13.64
N PRO A 314 -3.12 0.93 14.59
CA PRO A 314 -1.67 0.77 14.70
C PRO A 314 -1.22 -0.68 14.89
N LEU A 315 -2.11 -1.52 15.43
CA LEU A 315 -1.90 -2.91 15.76
C LEU A 315 -3.21 -3.68 15.48
N ALA A 316 -3.15 -4.77 14.73
CA ALA A 316 -4.32 -5.60 14.43
C ALA A 316 -3.98 -7.08 14.55
N MET A 317 -4.42 -7.71 15.65
CA MET A 317 -4.15 -9.13 15.93
C MET A 317 -5.23 -9.79 16.80
N SER A 318 -5.26 -11.12 16.83
CA SER A 318 -6.17 -11.84 17.74
C SER A 318 -5.73 -11.72 19.20
N LYS A 319 -6.68 -11.78 20.13
CA LYS A 319 -6.38 -11.79 21.58
C LYS A 319 -5.47 -12.95 21.99
N TRP A 320 -5.59 -14.11 21.35
CA TRP A 320 -4.75 -15.28 21.62
C TRP A 320 -3.30 -15.05 21.19
N THR A 321 -3.12 -14.43 20.02
CA THR A 321 -1.78 -14.05 19.54
C THR A 321 -1.16 -13.02 20.47
N LEU A 322 -1.91 -11.97 20.84
CA LEU A 322 -1.43 -10.93 21.76
C LEU A 322 -1.01 -11.55 23.10
N PHE A 323 -1.86 -12.38 23.70
CA PHE A 323 -1.56 -13.06 24.96
C PHE A 323 -0.31 -13.94 24.85
N ALA A 324 -0.20 -14.76 23.81
CA ALA A 324 0.97 -15.62 23.61
C ALA A 324 2.27 -14.81 23.48
N VAL A 325 2.23 -13.71 22.73
CA VAL A 325 3.39 -12.83 22.53
C VAL A 325 3.78 -12.12 23.83
N LEU A 326 2.82 -11.56 24.56
CA LEU A 326 3.06 -10.90 25.84
C LEU A 326 3.60 -11.89 26.88
N ALA A 327 3.04 -13.10 26.95
CA ALA A 327 3.51 -14.16 27.85
C ALA A 327 4.97 -14.55 27.53
N ALA A 328 5.30 -14.72 26.25
CA ALA A 328 6.68 -14.99 25.81
C ALA A 328 7.63 -13.82 26.13
N ALA A 329 7.17 -12.58 25.96
CA ALA A 329 7.97 -11.38 26.21
C ALA A 329 8.37 -11.22 27.69
N THR A 330 7.68 -11.88 28.64
CA THR A 330 8.11 -11.88 30.06
C THR A 330 9.45 -12.58 30.29
N GLY A 331 9.86 -13.49 29.39
CA GLY A 331 11.08 -14.29 29.52
C GLY A 331 11.08 -15.26 30.71
N THR A 332 9.96 -15.43 31.41
CA THR A 332 9.83 -16.35 32.54
C THR A 332 9.44 -17.76 32.09
N ARG A 333 9.78 -18.79 32.86
CA ARG A 333 9.35 -20.17 32.57
C ARG A 333 7.82 -20.28 32.45
N ILE A 334 7.09 -19.62 33.35
CA ILE A 334 5.62 -19.60 33.34
C ILE A 334 5.09 -18.91 32.08
N GLY A 335 5.67 -17.77 31.70
CA GLY A 335 5.28 -17.06 30.48
C GLY A 335 5.53 -17.86 29.20
N LEU A 336 6.67 -18.56 29.12
CA LEU A 336 6.99 -19.45 27.99
C LEU A 336 6.02 -20.64 27.92
N LEU A 337 5.70 -21.26 29.06
CA LEU A 337 4.70 -22.33 29.12
C LEU A 337 3.30 -21.84 28.73
N GLY A 338 2.89 -20.66 29.20
CA GLY A 338 1.62 -20.03 28.83
C GLY A 338 1.54 -19.69 27.33
N SER A 339 2.64 -19.21 26.74
CA SER A 339 2.75 -18.97 25.31
C SER A 339 2.63 -20.27 24.50
N LEU A 340 3.36 -21.31 24.91
CA LEU A 340 3.28 -22.63 24.28
C LEU A 340 1.88 -23.24 24.39
N ALA A 341 1.25 -23.17 25.55
CA ALA A 341 -0.13 -23.63 25.74
C ALA A 341 -1.10 -22.90 24.79
N THR A 342 -0.96 -21.58 24.66
CA THR A 342 -1.78 -20.77 23.76
C THR A 342 -1.58 -21.15 22.29
N LEU A 343 -0.34 -21.41 21.89
CA LEU A 343 0.02 -21.92 20.56
C LEU A 343 -0.62 -23.29 20.30
N LEU A 344 -0.56 -24.21 21.26
CA LEU A 344 -1.17 -25.55 21.15
C LEU A 344 -2.69 -25.47 21.04
N VAL A 345 -3.34 -24.60 21.83
CA VAL A 345 -4.79 -24.36 21.72
C VAL A 345 -5.14 -23.80 20.34
N THR A 346 -4.37 -22.82 19.85
CA THR A 346 -4.57 -22.23 18.52
C THR A 346 -4.40 -23.27 17.40
N ALA A 347 -3.33 -24.06 17.46
CA ALA A 347 -3.08 -25.15 16.50
C ALA A 347 -4.18 -26.22 16.56
N THR A 348 -4.68 -26.56 17.75
CA THR A 348 -5.77 -27.53 17.91
C THR A 348 -7.08 -26.99 17.32
N ARG A 349 -7.39 -25.71 17.51
CA ARG A 349 -8.56 -25.06 16.89
C ARG A 349 -8.44 -25.03 15.37
N LEU A 350 -7.29 -24.62 14.83
CA LEU A 350 -7.03 -24.62 13.39
C LEU A 350 -7.12 -26.03 12.80
N ARG A 351 -6.58 -27.05 13.47
CA ARG A 351 -6.68 -28.45 13.04
C ARG A 351 -8.13 -28.90 12.90
N ARG A 352 -9.05 -28.43 13.76
CA ARG A 352 -10.49 -28.75 13.65
C ARG A 352 -11.10 -28.16 12.38
N THR A 353 -10.66 -26.98 11.96
CA THR A 353 -11.08 -26.33 10.71
C THR A 353 -10.54 -27.03 9.45
N PHE A 354 -9.35 -27.64 9.56
CA PHE A 354 -8.64 -28.27 8.43
C PHE A 354 -8.81 -29.79 8.36
N ARG A 355 -9.75 -30.40 9.09
CA ARG A 355 -9.89 -31.87 9.20
C ARG A 355 -9.93 -32.61 7.86
N ASP A 356 -10.47 -31.96 6.82
CA ASP A 356 -10.64 -32.55 5.48
C ASP A 356 -9.42 -32.34 4.56
N LEU A 357 -8.36 -31.69 5.03
CA LEU A 357 -7.15 -31.43 4.26
C LEU A 357 -6.10 -32.51 4.46
N ASP A 358 -5.22 -32.65 3.47
CA ASP A 358 -4.01 -33.47 3.59
C ASP A 358 -3.08 -32.87 4.65
N GLN A 359 -2.66 -33.66 5.63
CA GLN A 359 -1.76 -33.24 6.74
C GLN A 359 -2.31 -32.06 7.59
N PRO A 360 -3.50 -32.19 8.20
CA PRO A 360 -4.19 -31.08 8.86
C PRO A 360 -3.42 -30.54 10.08
N THR A 361 -2.74 -31.44 10.81
CA THR A 361 -1.90 -31.07 11.96
C THR A 361 -0.71 -30.21 11.55
N ARG A 362 -0.06 -30.54 10.42
CA ARG A 362 1.11 -29.80 9.93
C ARG A 362 0.71 -28.41 9.47
N ILE A 363 -0.37 -28.29 8.71
CA ILE A 363 -0.91 -27.00 8.23
C ILE A 363 -1.27 -26.12 9.43
N ALA A 364 -2.01 -26.67 10.40
CA ALA A 364 -2.41 -25.95 11.60
C ALA A 364 -1.20 -25.46 12.43
N ALA A 365 -0.18 -26.30 12.61
CA ALA A 365 1.04 -25.94 13.33
C ALA A 365 1.82 -24.82 12.62
N ILE A 366 1.98 -24.91 11.31
CA ILE A 366 2.66 -23.88 10.50
C ILE A 366 1.92 -22.55 10.58
N LEU A 367 0.59 -22.55 10.45
CA LEU A 367 -0.21 -21.32 10.51
C LEU A 367 -0.23 -20.71 11.91
N ALA A 368 -0.30 -21.52 12.97
CA ALA A 368 -0.20 -21.05 14.35
C ALA A 368 1.18 -20.40 14.62
N ALA A 369 2.27 -21.05 14.20
CA ALA A 369 3.62 -20.52 14.35
C ALA A 369 3.83 -19.22 13.55
N ARG A 370 3.33 -19.17 12.30
CA ARG A 370 3.38 -17.95 11.47
C ARG A 370 2.54 -16.82 12.07
N GLY A 371 1.35 -17.12 12.59
CA GLY A 371 0.50 -16.14 13.26
C GLY A 371 1.16 -15.56 14.51
N PHE A 372 1.82 -16.39 15.30
CA PHE A 372 2.59 -15.94 16.46
C PHE A 372 3.79 -15.08 16.07
N ALA A 373 4.62 -15.53 15.12
CA ALA A 373 5.77 -14.76 14.65
C ALA A 373 5.35 -13.43 14.02
N GLY A 374 4.27 -13.44 13.23
CA GLY A 374 3.67 -12.24 12.66
C GLY A 374 3.17 -11.27 13.72
N GLY A 375 2.45 -11.76 14.74
CA GLY A 375 1.98 -10.94 15.85
C GLY A 375 3.12 -10.37 16.71
N ALA A 376 4.16 -11.16 16.97
CA ALA A 376 5.35 -10.69 17.66
C ALA A 376 6.03 -9.55 16.90
N TRP A 377 6.18 -9.69 15.57
CA TRP A 377 6.74 -8.63 14.74
C TRP A 377 5.85 -7.40 14.64
N GLN A 378 4.54 -7.56 14.56
CA GLN A 378 3.61 -6.44 14.53
C GLN A 378 3.68 -5.65 15.85
N LEU A 379 3.74 -6.35 17.00
CA LEU A 379 3.89 -5.71 18.30
C LEU A 379 5.24 -4.99 18.43
N ALA A 380 6.33 -5.64 18.02
CA ALA A 380 7.67 -5.05 17.99
C ALA A 380 7.71 -3.76 17.16
N SER A 381 7.17 -3.80 15.94
CA SER A 381 7.10 -2.64 15.06
C SER A 381 6.22 -1.53 15.65
N ALA A 382 5.06 -1.88 16.23
CA ALA A 382 4.20 -0.92 16.91
C ALA A 382 4.90 -0.26 18.10
N MET A 383 5.66 -1.00 18.91
CA MET A 383 6.44 -0.44 20.03
C MET A 383 7.50 0.57 19.58
N CYS A 384 8.12 0.36 18.42
CA CYS A 384 9.15 1.25 17.88
C CYS A 384 8.59 2.46 17.13
N ARG A 385 7.41 2.33 16.50
CA ARG A 385 6.82 3.35 15.62
C ARG A 385 5.59 4.03 16.20
N HIS A 386 4.54 3.28 16.48
CA HIS A 386 3.25 3.87 16.86
C HIS A 386 3.16 4.17 18.35
N TYR A 387 3.73 3.31 19.19
CA TYR A 387 3.70 3.39 20.65
C TYR A 387 5.05 3.76 21.25
N TRP A 388 5.96 4.35 20.47
CA TRP A 388 7.28 4.74 20.96
C TRP A 388 7.24 5.64 22.20
N PRO A 389 6.28 6.59 22.39
CA PRO A 389 6.24 7.39 23.61
C PRO A 389 5.93 6.54 24.85
N VAL A 390 5.01 5.58 24.72
CA VAL A 390 4.67 4.63 25.80
C VAL A 390 5.85 3.71 26.10
N THR A 391 6.50 3.18 25.05
CA THR A 391 7.72 2.38 25.19
C THR A 391 8.82 3.19 25.88
N PHE A 392 9.01 4.45 25.51
CA PHE A 392 10.03 5.33 26.08
C PHE A 392 9.80 5.55 27.58
N LEU A 393 8.57 5.86 28.00
CA LEU A 393 8.23 5.97 29.43
C LEU A 393 8.52 4.66 30.18
N ALA A 394 8.14 3.51 29.61
CA ALA A 394 8.40 2.20 30.23
C ALA A 394 9.91 1.88 30.36
N VAL A 395 10.73 2.33 29.40
CA VAL A 395 12.20 2.17 29.41
C VAL A 395 12.86 2.98 30.54
N LEU A 396 12.30 4.14 30.91
CA LEU A 396 12.78 4.94 32.02
C LEU A 396 12.51 4.24 33.37
N CYS A 397 11.39 3.53 33.49
CA CYS A 397 10.96 2.90 34.74
C CYS A 397 11.57 1.51 35.01
N SER A 398 12.14 0.82 34.01
CA SER A 398 12.62 -0.56 34.20
C SER A 398 13.87 -0.93 33.38
N PRO A 399 14.95 -1.41 34.02
CA PRO A 399 16.16 -1.86 33.30
C PRO A 399 15.93 -3.15 32.51
N ARG A 400 14.89 -3.93 32.84
CA ARG A 400 14.48 -5.10 32.05
C ARG A 400 13.80 -4.67 30.75
N ILE A 401 12.85 -3.73 30.84
CA ILE A 401 12.17 -3.17 29.66
C ILE A 401 13.16 -2.44 28.75
N ARG A 402 14.13 -1.71 29.33
CA ARG A 402 15.22 -1.08 28.56
C ARG A 402 15.98 -2.06 27.67
N ARG A 403 16.43 -3.18 28.25
CA ARG A 403 17.14 -4.22 27.49
C ARG A 403 16.26 -4.84 26.40
N LEU A 404 15.00 -5.12 26.72
CA LEU A 404 14.05 -5.66 25.76
C LEU A 404 13.78 -4.68 24.60
N ALA A 405 13.52 -3.40 24.90
CA ALA A 405 13.23 -2.38 23.90
C ALA A 405 14.42 -2.18 22.95
N VAL A 406 15.66 -2.16 23.46
CA VAL A 406 16.87 -2.09 22.61
C VAL A 406 16.99 -3.34 21.74
N ALA A 407 16.83 -4.53 22.31
CA ALA A 407 16.91 -5.79 21.56
C ALA A 407 15.83 -5.84 20.45
N VAL A 408 14.60 -5.44 20.76
CA VAL A 408 13.49 -5.35 19.80
C VAL A 408 13.79 -4.32 18.72
N ALA A 409 14.26 -3.12 19.09
CA ALA A 409 14.57 -2.06 18.14
C ALA A 409 15.68 -2.46 17.16
N VAL A 410 16.70 -3.18 17.62
CA VAL A 410 17.77 -3.71 16.76
C VAL A 410 17.26 -4.88 15.91
N ALA A 411 16.61 -5.88 16.52
CA ALA A 411 16.14 -7.06 15.79
C ALA A 411 15.13 -6.70 14.69
N GLU A 412 14.18 -5.82 15.00
CA GLU A 412 13.17 -5.38 14.04
C GLU A 412 13.76 -4.47 12.95
N GLY A 413 14.81 -3.70 13.27
CA GLY A 413 15.61 -2.95 12.28
C GLY A 413 16.38 -3.85 11.32
N VAL A 414 17.10 -4.84 11.85
CA VAL A 414 17.87 -5.81 11.05
C VAL A 414 16.94 -6.68 10.19
N VAL A 415 15.82 -7.15 10.73
CA VAL A 415 14.84 -7.93 9.96
C VAL A 415 14.25 -7.11 8.81
N ASP A 416 13.98 -5.83 9.02
CA ASP A 416 13.52 -4.94 7.95
C ASP A 416 14.60 -4.69 6.90
N TRP A 417 15.86 -4.52 7.31
CA TRP A 417 16.99 -4.45 6.37
C TRP A 417 17.11 -5.72 5.53
N VAL A 418 17.04 -6.92 6.13
CA VAL A 418 17.12 -8.19 5.38
C VAL A 418 15.99 -8.30 4.34
N LYS A 419 14.80 -7.82 4.67
CA LYS A 419 13.63 -7.86 3.77
C LYS A 419 13.71 -6.88 2.61
N HIS A 420 14.36 -5.73 2.80
CA HIS A 420 14.39 -4.62 1.83
C HIS A 420 15.77 -4.31 1.28
N ARG A 421 16.78 -5.16 1.55
CA ARG A 421 18.12 -4.97 0.99
C ARG A 421 18.06 -4.99 -0.53
N GLU A 422 18.53 -3.91 -1.14
CA GLU A 422 18.70 -3.78 -2.59
C GLU A 422 20.16 -3.36 -2.89
N PRO A 423 20.69 -3.66 -4.09
CA PRO A 423 21.97 -3.10 -4.53
C PRO A 423 21.99 -1.58 -4.37
N GLY A 424 23.11 -1.01 -3.91
CA GLY A 424 23.19 0.43 -3.61
C GLY A 424 22.54 0.86 -2.28
N GLY A 425 21.83 -0.04 -1.58
CA GLY A 425 21.24 0.22 -0.26
C GLY A 425 22.26 0.43 0.87
N LEU A 426 21.78 0.83 2.05
CA LEU A 426 22.61 1.01 3.25
C LEU A 426 23.01 -0.33 3.90
N ASP A 427 24.10 -0.30 4.68
CA ASP A 427 24.47 -1.40 5.58
C ASP A 427 23.46 -1.53 6.75
N PRO A 428 23.43 -2.68 7.47
CA PRO A 428 22.42 -2.96 8.49
C PRO A 428 22.34 -1.90 9.60
N LEU A 429 23.48 -1.34 10.00
CA LEU A 429 23.56 -0.39 11.11
C LEU A 429 22.97 0.95 10.69
N ARG A 430 23.43 1.49 9.54
CA ARG A 430 22.91 2.76 9.02
C ARG A 430 21.44 2.67 8.64
N HIS A 431 21.01 1.56 8.01
CA HIS A 431 19.60 1.30 7.71
C HIS A 431 18.74 1.33 8.97
N THR A 432 19.16 0.60 10.01
CA THR A 432 18.44 0.54 11.28
C THR A 432 18.34 1.92 11.93
N ALA A 433 19.41 2.72 11.91
CA ALA A 433 19.40 4.07 12.44
C ALA A 433 18.39 4.98 11.72
N PHE A 434 18.41 5.03 10.38
CA PHE A 434 17.44 5.80 9.60
C PHE A 434 16.01 5.33 9.82
N LYS A 435 15.80 4.02 9.92
CA LYS A 435 14.49 3.45 10.22
C LYS A 435 13.96 3.91 11.58
N ARG A 436 14.80 3.97 12.63
CA ARG A 436 14.38 4.53 13.92
C ARG A 436 14.02 6.02 13.82
N LEU A 437 14.73 6.78 12.99
CA LEU A 437 14.40 8.19 12.75
C LEU A 437 13.06 8.34 12.00
N ASP A 438 12.78 7.50 10.98
CA ASP A 438 11.49 7.47 10.28
C ASP A 438 10.36 7.13 11.27
N ASP A 439 10.56 6.09 12.08
CA ASP A 439 9.56 5.63 13.05
C ASP A 439 9.25 6.68 14.12
N VAL A 440 10.27 7.35 14.65
CA VAL A 440 10.09 8.45 15.61
C VAL A 440 9.39 9.63 14.93
N ALA A 441 9.76 9.99 13.71
CA ALA A 441 9.13 11.09 12.98
C ALA A 441 7.64 10.83 12.76
N TYR A 442 7.30 9.69 12.13
CA TYR A 442 5.93 9.29 11.87
C TYR A 442 5.14 9.12 13.16
N GLY A 443 5.70 8.43 14.15
CA GLY A 443 5.07 8.23 15.45
C GLY A 443 4.80 9.54 16.20
N ALA A 444 5.75 10.48 16.21
CA ALA A 444 5.53 11.80 16.80
C ALA A 444 4.39 12.54 16.11
N GLY A 445 4.32 12.47 14.77
CA GLY A 445 3.21 12.99 13.97
C GLY A 445 1.85 12.39 14.34
N LEU A 446 1.80 11.07 14.48
CA LEU A 446 0.61 10.33 14.91
C LEU A 446 0.08 10.82 16.27
N TRP A 447 0.95 10.89 17.27
CA TRP A 447 0.57 11.37 18.61
C TRP A 447 0.17 12.85 18.58
N GLN A 448 0.89 13.69 17.83
CA GLN A 448 0.54 15.10 17.65
C GLN A 448 -0.84 15.26 17.00
N GLY A 449 -1.15 14.47 15.97
CA GLY A 449 -2.45 14.45 15.31
C GLY A 449 -3.57 14.05 16.26
N ALA A 450 -3.39 12.95 16.99
CA ALA A 450 -4.36 12.44 17.97
C ALA A 450 -4.64 13.47 19.09
N VAL A 451 -3.61 14.11 19.64
CA VAL A 451 -3.75 15.14 20.68
C VAL A 451 -4.44 16.39 20.15
N ARG A 452 -4.06 16.87 18.97
CA ARG A 452 -4.70 18.05 18.33
C ARG A 452 -6.16 17.82 18.02
N ALA A 453 -6.51 16.64 17.51
CA ALA A 453 -7.89 16.25 17.22
C ALA A 453 -8.70 15.90 18.49
N ARG A 454 -8.03 15.76 19.65
CA ARG A 454 -8.61 15.22 20.89
C ARG A 454 -9.29 13.86 20.67
N ASP A 455 -8.68 13.03 19.83
CA ASP A 455 -9.21 11.75 19.40
C ASP A 455 -8.12 10.68 19.42
N LEU A 456 -8.30 9.68 20.30
CA LEU A 456 -7.36 8.59 20.49
C LEU A 456 -7.67 7.36 19.61
N ARG A 457 -8.70 7.39 18.76
CA ARG A 457 -9.05 6.26 17.88
C ARG A 457 -7.89 5.84 16.99
N ALA A 458 -7.09 6.80 16.49
CA ALA A 458 -5.89 6.55 15.70
C ALA A 458 -4.78 5.80 16.47
N LEU A 459 -4.85 5.77 17.80
CA LEU A 459 -3.91 5.05 18.67
C LEU A 459 -4.49 3.72 19.17
N ALA A 460 -5.76 3.42 18.89
CA ALA A 460 -6.43 2.25 19.43
C ALA A 460 -6.05 0.98 18.65
N PRO A 461 -5.56 -0.08 19.33
CA PRO A 461 -5.33 -1.36 18.68
C PRO A 461 -6.66 -2.04 18.33
N ARG A 462 -6.71 -2.77 17.22
CA ARG A 462 -7.81 -3.66 16.87
C ARG A 462 -7.51 -5.08 17.34
N ILE A 463 -8.06 -5.46 18.47
CA ILE A 463 -7.88 -6.79 19.05
C ILE A 463 -9.07 -7.66 18.67
N GLY A 464 -8.87 -8.60 17.76
CA GLY A 464 -9.89 -9.55 17.32
C GLY A 464 -10.18 -10.63 18.36
N SER A 465 -11.41 -11.18 18.30
CA SER A 465 -11.88 -12.29 19.13
C SER A 465 -11.14 -13.60 18.89
#